data_AF-W4FQ51-F1
#
_entry.id   AF-W4FQ51-F1
#
_cell.length_a   1.000
_cell.length_b   1.000
_cell.length_c   1.000
_cell.angle_alpha   90.00
_cell.angle_beta   90.00
_cell.angle_gamma   90.00
#
_symmetry.space_group_name_H-M   'P 1'
#
loop_
_entity.id
_entity.type
_entity.pdbx_description
1 polymer ?
#
loop_
_entity_poly.entity_id
_entity_poly.type
_entity_poly.pdbx_seq_one_letter_code
_entity_poly.pdbx_strand_id
1 'polypeptide(L)'
;MSDDLMTLSLNVLRRMPPGNVANDLAGICQLQPDLEDELYQRVDQPLGQAVDPTAGRPFLLCDYNRDGDSHRSPWTNAYYPPIEDGEGFVPSDNLRLLEIQANELFDVYRDMYYQGGVSSVYMWDLEPGFAACILIKKDVHHQRFVEEGGWNSIHVVEVHEKNDKEAVYTLTSTVLLAMNVSHRQELGHLNLDANLTRQTERTMKFESQSAHLSNIGRLVEDMEIDIRSNLDRVYISKTREVLNGIRKLQHGVASAQGTNPFVGELGRAVLQRGKPTTT
;
A
#
# COMPACT_ATOMS: atom_id res chain seq x y z
N MET A 1 -18.89 19.28 -12.97
CA MET A 1 -19.56 18.02 -13.37
C MET A 1 -18.55 16.89 -13.46
N SER A 2 -17.41 17.07 -14.14
CA SER A 2 -16.30 16.08 -14.14
C SER A 2 -15.78 15.74 -12.73
N ASP A 3 -15.46 16.76 -11.91
CA ASP A 3 -14.93 16.55 -10.54
C ASP A 3 -15.88 15.75 -9.63
N ASP A 4 -17.18 15.88 -9.84
CA ASP A 4 -18.20 15.15 -9.08
C ASP A 4 -18.21 13.68 -9.49
N LEU A 5 -18.15 13.39 -10.80
CA LEU A 5 -18.06 12.03 -11.34
C LEU A 5 -16.76 11.33 -10.94
N MET A 6 -15.63 12.04 -10.95
CA MET A 6 -14.36 11.53 -10.42
C MET A 6 -14.49 11.16 -8.95
N THR A 7 -15.04 12.06 -8.13
CA THR A 7 -15.24 11.82 -6.70
C THR A 7 -16.16 10.62 -6.45
N LEU A 8 -17.21 10.45 -7.25
CA LEU A 8 -18.13 9.31 -7.18
C LEU A 8 -17.44 8.00 -7.60
N SER A 9 -16.64 8.02 -8.67
CA SER A 9 -15.87 6.87 -9.15
C SER A 9 -14.89 6.36 -8.08
N LEU A 10 -14.11 7.27 -7.48
CA LEU A 10 -13.22 6.96 -6.37
C LEU A 10 -13.97 6.50 -5.10
N ASN A 11 -15.22 6.96 -4.90
CA ASN A 11 -16.07 6.50 -3.81
C ASN A 11 -16.56 5.06 -4.02
N VAL A 12 -16.87 4.68 -5.26
CA VAL A 12 -17.25 3.30 -5.60
C VAL A 12 -16.08 2.37 -5.36
N LEU A 13 -14.90 2.69 -5.91
CA LEU A 13 -13.69 1.85 -5.75
C LEU A 13 -13.29 1.63 -4.29
N ARG A 14 -13.47 2.62 -3.42
CA ARG A 14 -13.23 2.49 -1.97
C ARG A 14 -14.21 1.55 -1.24
N ARG A 15 -15.32 1.16 -1.87
CA ARG A 15 -16.37 0.30 -1.29
C ARG A 15 -16.42 -1.08 -1.93
N MET A 16 -15.83 -1.23 -3.11
CA MET A 16 -15.72 -2.51 -3.80
C MET A 16 -14.66 -3.40 -3.11
N PRO A 17 -14.76 -4.74 -3.26
CA PRO A 17 -13.76 -5.66 -2.73
C PRO A 17 -12.35 -5.32 -3.24
N PRO A 18 -11.37 -5.03 -2.37
CA PRO A 18 -10.05 -4.59 -2.80
C PRO A 18 -9.32 -5.59 -3.71
N GLY A 19 -9.56 -6.90 -3.54
CA GLY A 19 -8.97 -7.93 -4.41
C GLY A 19 -9.40 -7.85 -5.88
N ASN A 20 -10.48 -7.13 -6.20
CA ASN A 20 -11.00 -6.98 -7.56
C ASN A 20 -10.75 -5.60 -8.18
N VAL A 21 -9.94 -4.74 -7.53
CA VAL A 21 -9.78 -3.32 -7.92
C VAL A 21 -9.43 -3.12 -9.39
N ALA A 22 -8.61 -3.99 -9.99
CA ALA A 22 -8.25 -3.88 -11.41
C ALA A 22 -9.46 -4.08 -12.35
N ASN A 23 -10.31 -5.08 -12.05
CA ASN A 23 -11.53 -5.33 -12.81
C ASN A 23 -12.57 -4.22 -12.59
N ASP A 24 -12.70 -3.75 -11.35
CA ASP A 24 -13.64 -2.69 -10.99
C ASP A 24 -13.23 -1.36 -11.64
N LEU A 25 -11.94 -1.04 -11.66
CA LEU A 25 -11.38 0.14 -12.33
C LEU A 25 -11.64 0.08 -13.84
N ALA A 26 -11.30 -1.03 -14.49
CA ALA A 26 -11.56 -1.22 -15.92
C ALA A 26 -13.06 -1.07 -16.26
N GLY A 27 -13.94 -1.60 -15.41
CA GLY A 27 -15.39 -1.42 -15.56
C GLY A 27 -15.83 0.05 -15.43
N ILE A 28 -15.25 0.80 -14.49
CA ILE A 28 -15.54 2.23 -14.35
C ILE A 28 -15.00 3.04 -15.54
N CYS A 29 -13.79 2.75 -16.04
CA CYS A 29 -13.24 3.41 -17.22
C CYS A 29 -14.14 3.17 -18.45
N GLN A 30 -14.69 1.96 -18.62
CA GLN A 30 -15.68 1.71 -19.68
C GLN A 30 -16.96 2.53 -19.53
N LEU A 31 -17.39 2.81 -18.29
CA LEU A 31 -18.55 3.64 -18.02
C LEU A 31 -18.26 5.14 -18.18
N GLN A 32 -17.04 5.57 -17.88
CA GLN A 32 -16.58 6.97 -17.93
C GLN A 32 -15.23 7.08 -18.65
N PRO A 33 -15.18 6.92 -19.99
CA PRO A 33 -13.92 6.94 -20.74
C PRO A 33 -13.16 8.25 -20.61
N ASP A 34 -13.87 9.37 -20.44
CA ASP A 34 -13.28 10.70 -20.27
C ASP A 34 -12.44 10.83 -18.99
N LEU A 35 -12.61 9.92 -18.03
CA LEU A 35 -11.89 9.91 -16.76
C LEU A 35 -10.78 8.85 -16.72
N GLU A 36 -10.58 8.07 -17.78
CA GLU A 36 -9.71 6.89 -17.79
C GLU A 36 -8.28 7.22 -17.32
N ASP A 37 -7.63 8.19 -17.95
CA ASP A 37 -6.25 8.58 -17.63
C ASP A 37 -6.11 9.03 -16.17
N GLU A 38 -7.03 9.87 -15.71
CA GLU A 38 -7.00 10.41 -14.35
C GLU A 38 -7.34 9.34 -13.29
N LEU A 39 -8.19 8.37 -13.62
CA LEU A 39 -8.51 7.25 -12.75
C LEU A 39 -7.30 6.31 -12.59
N TYR A 40 -6.62 5.97 -13.69
CA TYR A 40 -5.39 5.16 -13.64
C TYR A 40 -4.28 5.84 -12.83
N GLN A 41 -4.15 7.17 -12.92
CA GLN A 41 -3.19 7.92 -12.12
C GLN A 41 -3.52 7.99 -10.62
N ARG A 42 -4.79 7.82 -10.23
CA ARG A 42 -5.26 8.00 -8.84
C ARG A 42 -5.57 6.69 -8.11
N VAL A 43 -5.66 5.58 -8.84
CA VAL A 43 -6.12 4.28 -8.30
C VAL A 43 -5.01 3.25 -8.43
N ASP A 44 -4.36 2.97 -7.31
CA ASP A 44 -3.38 1.91 -7.23
C ASP A 44 -3.99 0.53 -7.52
N GLN A 45 -3.30 -0.23 -8.36
CA GLN A 45 -3.64 -1.60 -8.73
C GLN A 45 -2.60 -2.60 -8.21
N PRO A 46 -2.94 -3.90 -8.11
CA PRO A 46 -1.96 -4.94 -7.88
C PRO A 46 -0.85 -4.86 -8.91
N LEU A 47 0.40 -4.98 -8.45
CA LEU A 47 1.56 -4.78 -9.29
C LEU A 47 1.71 -5.94 -10.28
N GLY A 48 1.92 -5.59 -11.55
CA GLY A 48 2.33 -6.55 -12.57
C GLY A 48 3.81 -6.93 -12.41
N GLN A 49 4.24 -7.98 -13.10
CA GLN A 49 5.64 -8.40 -13.13
C GLN A 49 6.03 -8.80 -14.55
N ALA A 50 7.19 -8.34 -15.00
CA ALA A 50 7.82 -8.78 -16.24
C ALA A 50 9.28 -9.17 -15.98
N VAL A 51 9.95 -9.69 -17.01
CA VAL A 51 11.38 -9.97 -17.00
C VAL A 51 12.03 -9.13 -18.08
N ASP A 52 13.07 -8.39 -17.70
CA ASP A 52 13.91 -7.69 -18.66
C ASP A 52 14.65 -8.73 -19.52
N PRO A 53 14.40 -8.80 -20.84
CA PRO A 53 14.99 -9.82 -21.71
C PRO A 53 16.50 -9.65 -21.88
N THR A 54 17.04 -8.45 -21.68
CA THR A 54 18.47 -8.15 -21.84
C THR A 54 19.23 -8.39 -20.55
N ALA A 55 18.67 -7.94 -19.41
CA ALA A 55 19.29 -8.15 -18.09
C ALA A 55 18.98 -9.52 -17.47
N GLY A 56 17.92 -10.21 -17.93
CA GLY A 56 17.44 -11.46 -17.35
C GLY A 56 16.86 -11.31 -15.94
N ARG A 57 16.46 -10.09 -15.54
CA ARG A 57 16.02 -9.76 -14.18
C ARG A 57 14.54 -9.38 -14.14
N PRO A 58 13.77 -9.84 -13.14
CA PRO A 58 12.39 -9.43 -12.99
C PRO A 58 12.29 -7.95 -12.61
N PHE A 59 11.21 -7.29 -13.04
CA PHE A 59 10.84 -5.94 -12.62
C PHE A 59 9.32 -5.80 -12.50
N LEU A 60 8.88 -4.78 -11.75
CA LEU A 60 7.46 -4.56 -11.45
C LEU A 60 6.85 -3.55 -12.40
N LEU A 61 5.59 -3.79 -12.75
CA LEU A 61 4.81 -2.97 -13.69
C LEU A 61 3.79 -2.15 -12.90
N CYS A 62 3.77 -0.85 -13.18
CA CYS A 62 2.76 0.08 -12.70
C CYS A 62 2.61 1.23 -13.72
N ASP A 63 1.68 2.14 -13.47
CA ASP A 63 1.48 3.27 -14.38
C ASP A 63 2.68 4.25 -14.39
N TYR A 64 3.49 4.30 -13.33
CA TYR A 64 4.66 5.19 -13.24
C TYR A 64 5.84 4.78 -14.12
N ASN A 65 5.88 3.55 -14.64
CA ASN A 65 6.88 3.12 -15.61
C ASN A 65 6.26 2.73 -16.96
N ARG A 66 5.01 3.11 -17.20
CA ARG A 66 4.24 2.81 -18.42
C ARG A 66 4.33 3.95 -19.41
N ASP A 67 4.45 3.60 -20.69
CA ASP A 67 4.18 4.49 -21.82
C ASP A 67 3.44 3.68 -22.89
N GLY A 68 2.19 4.07 -23.18
CA GLY A 68 1.27 3.27 -24.00
C GLY A 68 1.10 1.86 -23.43
N ASP A 69 1.46 0.84 -24.20
CA ASP A 69 1.41 -0.58 -23.80
C ASP A 69 2.78 -1.14 -23.37
N SER A 70 3.76 -0.27 -23.19
CA SER A 70 5.14 -0.64 -22.92
C SER A 70 5.57 -0.19 -21.52
N HIS A 71 6.46 -0.96 -20.90
CA HIS A 71 6.99 -0.64 -19.58
C HIS A 71 8.51 -0.53 -19.56
N ARG A 72 9.01 0.53 -18.92
CA ARG A 72 10.45 0.78 -18.75
C ARG A 72 11.04 -0.15 -17.70
N SER A 73 12.08 -0.89 -18.07
CA SER A 73 12.85 -1.69 -17.12
C SER A 73 13.80 -0.79 -16.31
N PRO A 74 13.89 -0.97 -14.98
CA PRO A 74 14.82 -0.22 -14.15
C PRO A 74 16.27 -0.68 -14.38
N TRP A 75 16.49 -1.86 -14.99
CA TRP A 75 17.82 -2.44 -15.18
C TRP A 75 18.50 -1.89 -16.43
N THR A 76 17.79 -1.89 -17.56
CA THR A 76 18.34 -1.50 -18.87
C THR A 76 17.90 -0.12 -19.31
N ASN A 77 16.95 0.50 -18.61
CA ASN A 77 16.28 1.75 -19.00
C ASN A 77 15.50 1.66 -20.32
N ALA A 78 15.32 0.45 -20.87
CA ALA A 78 14.59 0.21 -22.10
C ALA A 78 13.13 -0.16 -21.83
N TYR A 79 12.25 0.18 -22.77
CA TYR A 79 10.84 -0.18 -22.74
C TYR A 79 10.59 -1.54 -23.36
N TYR A 80 9.63 -2.27 -22.80
CA TYR A 80 9.19 -3.58 -23.28
C TYR A 80 7.65 -3.63 -23.37
N PRO A 81 7.07 -3.86 -24.56
CA PRO A 81 7.71 -3.91 -25.89
C PRO A 81 8.54 -2.66 -26.24
N PRO A 82 9.50 -2.73 -27.18
CA PRO A 82 10.27 -1.56 -27.59
C PRO A 82 9.37 -0.49 -28.20
N ILE A 83 9.62 0.76 -27.83
CA ILE A 83 9.01 1.97 -28.43
C ILE A 83 10.04 2.65 -29.34
N GLU A 84 9.61 3.60 -30.18
CA GLU A 84 10.52 4.29 -31.10
C GLU A 84 11.58 5.10 -30.33
N ASP A 85 12.79 5.20 -30.89
CA ASP A 85 13.90 5.90 -30.23
C ASP A 85 13.56 7.38 -30.00
N GLY A 86 13.54 7.80 -28.73
CA GLY A 86 13.19 9.17 -28.33
C GLY A 86 11.70 9.34 -27.97
N GLU A 87 10.89 8.31 -28.18
CA GLU A 87 9.60 8.15 -27.52
C GLU A 87 9.82 7.44 -26.17
N GLY A 88 9.00 7.74 -25.17
CA GLY A 88 9.20 7.22 -23.81
C GLY A 88 9.71 8.26 -22.83
N PHE A 89 9.08 8.32 -21.67
CA PHE A 89 9.59 9.12 -20.56
C PHE A 89 10.80 8.44 -19.89
N VAL A 90 11.97 9.07 -19.99
CA VAL A 90 13.20 8.65 -19.29
C VAL A 90 13.70 9.74 -18.36
N PRO A 91 14.25 9.41 -17.18
CA PRO A 91 14.84 10.40 -16.27
C PRO A 91 16.11 11.01 -16.87
N SER A 92 16.49 12.19 -16.38
CA SER A 92 17.77 12.82 -16.68
C SER A 92 18.96 11.93 -16.32
N ASP A 93 20.10 12.12 -16.98
CA ASP A 93 21.29 11.27 -16.76
C ASP A 93 21.73 11.22 -15.28
N ASN A 94 21.66 12.36 -14.59
CA ASN A 94 22.01 12.45 -13.17
C ASN A 94 21.00 11.69 -12.30
N LEU A 95 19.71 11.83 -12.59
CA LEU A 95 18.65 11.14 -11.84
C LEU A 95 18.67 9.64 -12.12
N ARG A 96 19.02 9.22 -13.35
CA ARG A 96 19.20 7.80 -13.69
C ARG A 96 20.31 7.14 -12.88
N LEU A 97 21.41 7.84 -12.60
CA LEU A 97 22.47 7.33 -11.72
C LEU A 97 21.98 7.12 -10.28
N LEU A 98 21.07 7.99 -9.82
CA LEU A 98 20.43 7.87 -8.51
C LEU A 98 19.39 6.73 -8.49
N GLU A 99 18.62 6.57 -9.56
CA GLU A 99 17.63 5.49 -9.75
C GLU A 99 18.29 4.11 -9.72
N ILE A 100 19.47 3.94 -10.34
CA ILE A 100 20.24 2.69 -10.28
C ILE A 100 20.65 2.37 -8.83
N GLN A 101 21.20 3.35 -8.11
CA GLN A 101 21.56 3.18 -6.69
C GLN A 101 20.34 2.89 -5.81
N ALA A 102 19.20 3.52 -6.10
CA ALA A 102 17.96 3.27 -5.38
C ALA A 102 17.47 1.84 -5.59
N ASN A 103 17.53 1.33 -6.82
CA ASN A 103 17.17 -0.06 -7.11
C ASN A 103 18.06 -1.06 -6.35
N GLU A 104 19.37 -0.81 -6.26
CA GLU A 104 20.28 -1.63 -5.45
C GLU A 104 19.93 -1.59 -3.97
N LEU A 105 19.70 -0.39 -3.42
CA LEU A 105 19.34 -0.20 -2.02
C LEU A 105 18.02 -0.91 -1.66
N PHE A 106 16.99 -0.76 -2.48
CA PHE A 106 15.68 -1.34 -2.22
C PHE A 106 15.60 -2.85 -2.55
N ASP A 107 16.50 -3.39 -3.38
CA ASP A 107 16.66 -4.84 -3.54
C ASP A 107 17.22 -5.49 -2.26
N VAL A 108 18.16 -4.82 -1.59
CA VAL A 108 18.67 -5.23 -0.26
C VAL A 108 17.59 -5.05 0.81
N TYR A 109 16.88 -3.92 0.84
CA TYR A 109 15.75 -3.71 1.76
C TYR A 109 14.70 -4.82 1.62
N ARG A 110 14.30 -5.13 0.39
CA ARG A 110 13.36 -6.22 0.08
C ARG A 110 13.89 -7.55 0.61
N ASP A 111 15.15 -7.89 0.36
CA ASP A 111 15.70 -9.16 0.84
C ASP A 111 15.67 -9.27 2.37
N MET A 112 16.06 -8.20 3.08
CA MET A 112 16.05 -8.16 4.56
C MET A 112 14.66 -8.32 5.16
N TYR A 113 13.65 -7.62 4.62
CA TYR A 113 12.30 -7.58 5.19
C TYR A 113 11.34 -8.64 4.64
N TYR A 114 11.48 -9.00 3.36
CA TYR A 114 10.55 -9.87 2.66
C TYR A 114 11.13 -11.26 2.35
N GLN A 115 12.45 -11.44 2.40
CA GLN A 115 13.15 -12.70 2.10
C GLN A 115 12.68 -13.29 0.75
N GLY A 116 12.87 -12.51 -0.30
CA GLY A 116 12.42 -12.79 -1.68
C GLY A 116 11.34 -11.82 -2.17
N GLY A 117 10.67 -12.19 -3.27
CA GLY A 117 9.81 -11.27 -4.02
C GLY A 117 10.62 -10.42 -4.99
N VAL A 118 10.00 -9.38 -5.55
CA VAL A 118 10.62 -8.47 -6.51
C VAL A 118 10.47 -7.04 -5.99
N SER A 119 11.46 -6.20 -6.26
CA SER A 119 11.37 -4.76 -6.06
C SER A 119 11.80 -4.02 -7.32
N SER A 120 11.30 -2.80 -7.50
CA SER A 120 11.69 -1.92 -8.59
C SER A 120 11.54 -0.48 -8.15
N VAL A 121 12.45 0.38 -8.58
CA VAL A 121 12.40 1.82 -8.33
C VAL A 121 12.43 2.57 -9.64
N TYR A 122 11.49 3.50 -9.81
CA TYR A 122 11.40 4.39 -10.95
C TYR A 122 11.48 5.83 -10.47
N MET A 123 12.26 6.68 -11.13
CA MET A 123 12.39 8.09 -10.81
C MET A 123 12.07 8.95 -12.03
N TRP A 124 11.57 10.16 -11.76
CA TRP A 124 11.32 11.17 -12.77
C TRP A 124 11.63 12.57 -12.26
N ASP A 125 12.12 13.43 -13.14
CA ASP A 125 12.51 14.79 -12.81
C ASP A 125 11.26 15.65 -12.53
N LEU A 126 11.40 16.59 -11.58
CA LEU A 126 10.43 17.63 -11.29
C LEU A 126 11.15 18.99 -11.29
N GLU A 127 10.40 20.07 -11.46
CA GLU A 127 10.98 21.42 -11.43
C GLU A 127 10.36 22.25 -10.29
N PRO A 128 11.07 22.46 -9.15
CA PRO A 128 12.35 21.88 -8.74
C PRO A 128 12.21 20.52 -8.01
N GLY A 129 13.20 19.64 -8.21
CA GLY A 129 13.37 18.39 -7.47
C GLY A 129 13.19 17.14 -8.32
N PHE A 130 12.67 16.07 -7.73
CA PHE A 130 12.37 14.82 -8.43
C PHE A 130 11.32 14.03 -7.65
N ALA A 131 10.78 12.99 -8.27
CA ALA A 131 9.96 12.01 -7.59
C ALA A 131 10.47 10.60 -7.85
N ALA A 132 10.08 9.68 -6.96
CA ALA A 132 10.40 8.28 -7.06
C ALA A 132 9.19 7.42 -6.70
N CYS A 133 8.99 6.35 -7.45
CA CYS A 133 8.06 5.27 -7.14
C CYS A 133 8.88 4.03 -6.75
N ILE A 134 8.76 3.59 -5.49
CA ILE A 134 9.37 2.39 -4.96
C ILE A 134 8.30 1.32 -4.84
N LEU A 135 8.56 0.18 -5.47
CA LEU A 135 7.62 -0.93 -5.58
C LEU A 135 8.21 -2.17 -4.92
N ILE A 136 7.39 -2.88 -4.15
CA ILE A 136 7.73 -4.20 -3.61
C ILE A 136 6.54 -5.13 -3.80
N LYS A 137 6.79 -6.28 -4.42
CA LYS A 137 5.79 -7.34 -4.57
C LYS A 137 6.30 -8.63 -3.98
N LYS A 138 5.52 -9.24 -3.10
CA LYS A 138 5.77 -10.57 -2.55
C LYS A 138 4.51 -11.40 -2.60
N ASP A 139 4.53 -12.38 -3.48
CA ASP A 139 3.50 -13.42 -3.52
C ASP A 139 3.91 -14.61 -2.65
N VAL A 140 2.91 -15.26 -2.08
CA VAL A 140 3.03 -16.42 -1.20
C VAL A 140 2.05 -17.47 -1.69
N HIS A 141 2.57 -18.66 -1.97
CA HIS A 141 1.78 -19.80 -2.39
C HIS A 141 1.93 -20.95 -1.39
N HIS A 142 0.82 -21.57 -1.02
CA HIS A 142 0.75 -22.77 -0.18
C HIS A 142 1.59 -22.70 1.11
N GLN A 143 1.50 -21.60 1.86
CA GLN A 143 2.17 -21.46 3.15
C GLN A 143 1.20 -21.57 4.32
N ARG A 144 1.43 -22.56 5.18
CA ARG A 144 0.65 -22.79 6.42
C ARG A 144 -0.85 -22.95 6.13
N PHE A 145 -1.62 -21.87 6.28
CA PHE A 145 -3.07 -21.80 6.07
C PHE A 145 -3.45 -20.85 4.92
N VAL A 146 -2.46 -20.34 4.19
CA VAL A 146 -2.66 -19.45 3.05
C VAL A 146 -2.40 -20.25 1.78
N GLU A 147 -3.43 -20.39 0.96
CA GLU A 147 -3.31 -21.02 -0.35
C GLU A 147 -2.67 -20.06 -1.34
N GLU A 148 -3.18 -18.83 -1.38
CA GLU A 148 -2.65 -17.74 -2.18
C GLU A 148 -2.69 -16.44 -1.37
N GLY A 149 -1.59 -15.71 -1.38
CA GLY A 149 -1.52 -14.37 -0.81
C GLY A 149 -0.55 -13.49 -1.57
N GLY A 150 -0.85 -12.20 -1.62
CA GLY A 150 -0.04 -11.21 -2.31
C GLY A 150 0.10 -9.96 -1.46
N TRP A 151 1.33 -9.49 -1.32
CA TRP A 151 1.67 -8.20 -0.75
C TRP A 151 2.22 -7.30 -1.85
N ASN A 152 1.62 -6.13 -2.04
CA ASN A 152 2.09 -5.11 -2.98
C ASN A 152 2.26 -3.80 -2.21
N SER A 153 3.48 -3.28 -2.12
CA SER A 153 3.79 -1.95 -1.62
C SER A 153 4.08 -1.01 -2.78
N ILE A 154 3.45 0.17 -2.74
CA ILE A 154 3.63 1.25 -3.70
C ILE A 154 3.94 2.51 -2.90
N HIS A 155 5.16 3.01 -3.01
CA HIS A 155 5.60 4.22 -2.32
C HIS A 155 5.95 5.29 -3.35
N VAL A 156 5.13 6.32 -3.43
CA VAL A 156 5.41 7.50 -4.26
C VAL A 156 5.95 8.58 -3.36
N VAL A 157 7.19 9.00 -3.59
CA VAL A 157 7.83 10.10 -2.87
C VAL A 157 8.10 11.24 -3.82
N GLU A 158 7.63 12.42 -3.47
CA GLU A 158 7.99 13.69 -4.11
C GLU A 158 9.06 14.36 -3.25
N VAL A 159 10.17 14.73 -3.88
CA VAL A 159 11.28 15.44 -3.25
C VAL A 159 11.34 16.83 -3.83
N HIS A 160 10.94 17.82 -3.04
CA HIS A 160 11.00 19.22 -3.41
C HIS A 160 12.19 19.90 -2.72
N GLU A 161 13.27 20.12 -3.46
CA GLU A 161 14.47 20.79 -2.97
C GLU A 161 14.18 22.28 -2.72
N LYS A 162 14.19 22.69 -1.45
CA LYS A 162 13.99 24.10 -1.07
C LYS A 162 15.26 24.93 -1.31
N ASN A 163 16.41 24.31 -1.10
CA ASN A 163 17.75 24.85 -1.29
C ASN A 163 18.77 23.70 -1.32
N ASP A 164 20.05 24.01 -1.51
CA ASP A 164 21.16 23.04 -1.62
C ASP A 164 21.42 22.17 -0.36
N LYS A 165 20.63 22.32 0.71
CA LYS A 165 20.83 21.60 1.99
C LYS A 165 19.55 21.03 2.60
N GLU A 166 18.38 21.36 2.06
CA GLU A 166 17.10 21.02 2.67
C GLU A 166 16.04 20.76 1.60
N ALA A 167 15.32 19.64 1.74
CA ALA A 167 14.24 19.25 0.86
C ALA A 167 13.01 18.84 1.66
N VAL A 168 11.84 19.03 1.06
CA VAL A 168 10.57 18.48 1.55
C VAL A 168 10.33 17.15 0.87
N TYR A 169 10.07 16.12 1.67
CA TYR A 169 9.78 14.77 1.20
C TYR A 169 8.32 14.49 1.51
N THR A 170 7.51 14.37 0.48
CA THR A 170 6.11 13.98 0.58
C THR A 170 5.99 12.53 0.14
N LEU A 171 5.81 11.63 1.11
CA LEU A 171 5.66 10.20 0.87
C LEU A 171 4.18 9.81 0.96
N THR A 172 3.66 9.28 -0.14
CA THR A 172 2.37 8.58 -0.20
C THR A 172 2.65 7.09 -0.37
N SER A 173 2.15 6.28 0.55
CA SER A 173 2.36 4.83 0.56
C SER A 173 1.05 4.10 0.56
N THR A 174 0.89 3.20 -0.41
CA THR A 174 -0.25 2.29 -0.51
C THR A 174 0.24 0.86 -0.37
N VAL A 175 -0.44 0.09 0.47
CA VAL A 175 -0.24 -1.37 0.55
C VAL A 175 -1.54 -2.07 0.17
N LEU A 176 -1.44 -2.93 -0.85
CA LEU A 176 -2.49 -3.86 -1.25
C LEU A 176 -2.12 -5.26 -0.77
N LEU A 177 -2.91 -5.77 0.17
CA LEU A 177 -2.82 -7.11 0.70
C LEU A 177 -4.03 -7.92 0.22
N ALA A 178 -3.78 -9.08 -0.36
CA ALA A 178 -4.82 -10.08 -0.62
C ALA A 178 -4.38 -11.41 -0.02
N MET A 179 -5.29 -12.13 0.64
CA MET A 179 -4.96 -13.40 1.28
C MET A 179 -6.18 -14.33 1.31
N ASN A 180 -6.08 -15.40 0.55
CA ASN A 180 -7.00 -16.51 0.59
C ASN A 180 -6.52 -17.53 1.65
N VAL A 181 -7.21 -17.52 2.78
CA VAL A 181 -7.00 -18.49 3.87
C VAL A 181 -7.90 -19.68 3.62
N SER A 182 -7.28 -20.81 3.30
CA SER A 182 -7.96 -22.08 3.09
C SER A 182 -7.25 -23.19 3.88
N HIS A 183 -7.75 -24.43 3.76
CA HIS A 183 -7.21 -25.60 4.47
C HIS A 183 -7.37 -25.61 6.01
N ARG A 184 -8.20 -24.71 6.57
CA ARG A 184 -8.68 -24.83 7.95
C ARG A 184 -10.16 -25.13 7.97
N GLN A 185 -10.52 -26.41 8.13
CA GLN A 185 -11.90 -26.90 8.02
C GLN A 185 -12.90 -26.12 8.89
N GLU A 186 -12.48 -25.63 10.06
CA GLU A 186 -13.36 -24.89 10.97
C GLU A 186 -13.67 -23.46 10.51
N LEU A 187 -12.83 -22.88 9.65
CA LEU A 187 -13.03 -21.52 9.12
C LEU A 187 -13.75 -21.51 7.77
N GLY A 188 -13.81 -22.65 7.08
CA GLY A 188 -14.28 -22.70 5.69
C GLY A 188 -13.34 -21.92 4.76
N HIS A 189 -13.91 -21.25 3.76
CA HIS A 189 -13.19 -20.33 2.87
C HIS A 189 -13.21 -18.93 3.48
N LEU A 190 -12.04 -18.36 3.72
CA LEU A 190 -11.89 -17.02 4.28
C LEU A 190 -10.97 -16.21 3.37
N ASN A 191 -11.50 -15.14 2.77
CA ASN A 191 -10.69 -14.16 2.07
C ASN A 191 -10.49 -12.91 2.94
N LEU A 192 -9.24 -12.42 3.00
CA LEU A 192 -8.86 -11.20 3.71
C LEU A 192 -8.08 -10.30 2.76
N ASP A 193 -8.77 -9.29 2.24
CA ASP A 193 -8.20 -8.25 1.40
C ASP A 193 -8.14 -6.92 2.17
N ALA A 194 -7.09 -6.15 1.92
CA ALA A 194 -6.93 -4.81 2.47
C ALA A 194 -6.23 -3.90 1.46
N ASN A 195 -6.67 -2.64 1.43
CA ASN A 195 -5.99 -1.55 0.75
C ASN A 195 -5.83 -0.43 1.79
N LEU A 196 -4.59 -0.08 2.12
CA LEU A 196 -4.28 0.99 3.05
C LEU A 196 -3.34 2.01 2.42
N THR A 197 -3.83 3.24 2.28
CA THR A 197 -3.02 4.39 1.87
C THR A 197 -2.75 5.33 3.05
N ARG A 198 -1.52 5.80 3.16
CA ARG A 198 -1.04 6.77 4.14
C ARG A 198 -0.15 7.79 3.45
N GLN A 199 -0.17 9.02 3.96
CA GLN A 199 0.67 10.10 3.48
C GLN A 199 1.41 10.74 4.66
N THR A 200 2.66 11.10 4.46
CA THR A 200 3.45 11.90 5.41
C THR A 200 4.30 12.90 4.65
N GLU A 201 4.55 14.04 5.26
CA GLU A 201 5.46 15.05 4.76
C GLU A 201 6.52 15.35 5.82
N ARG A 202 7.79 15.33 5.45
CA ARG A 202 8.90 15.73 6.34
C ARG A 202 9.87 16.62 5.60
N THR A 203 10.29 17.70 6.24
CA THR A 203 11.44 18.49 5.77
C THR A 203 12.71 17.92 6.39
N MET A 204 13.69 17.54 5.56
CA MET A 204 14.93 16.90 6.00
C MET A 204 16.13 17.52 5.30
N LYS A 205 17.27 17.56 6.02
CA LYS A 205 18.54 18.02 5.46
C LYS A 205 19.17 16.94 4.59
N PHE A 206 19.92 17.38 3.58
CA PHE A 206 20.72 16.51 2.73
C PHE A 206 22.08 17.17 2.43
N GLU A 207 23.12 16.35 2.27
CA GLU A 207 24.49 16.82 2.00
C GLU A 207 24.96 16.51 0.57
N SER A 208 24.29 15.56 -0.08
CA SER A 208 24.57 15.09 -1.43
C SER A 208 23.31 14.49 -2.04
N GLN A 209 23.32 14.25 -3.35
CA GLN A 209 22.22 13.57 -4.03
C GLN A 209 21.95 12.16 -3.47
N SER A 210 23.01 11.41 -3.12
CA SER A 210 22.88 10.10 -2.48
C SER A 210 22.28 10.16 -1.06
N ALA A 211 22.37 11.30 -0.37
CA ALA A 211 21.73 11.47 0.94
C ALA A 211 20.20 11.46 0.83
N HIS A 212 19.61 11.82 -0.32
CA HIS A 212 18.18 11.67 -0.55
C HIS A 212 17.74 10.21 -0.41
N LEU A 213 18.52 9.25 -0.92
CA LEU A 213 18.19 7.83 -0.80
C LEU A 213 18.13 7.36 0.65
N SER A 214 19.02 7.88 1.50
CA SER A 214 19.00 7.58 2.94
C SER A 214 17.76 8.15 3.62
N ASN A 215 17.35 9.37 3.26
CA ASN A 215 16.15 10.00 3.80
C ASN A 215 14.88 9.27 3.33
N ILE A 216 14.79 8.97 2.03
CA ILE A 216 13.68 8.20 1.42
C ILE A 216 13.58 6.81 2.06
N GLY A 217 14.70 6.09 2.18
CA GLY A 217 14.74 4.75 2.78
C GLY A 217 14.17 4.73 4.20
N ARG A 218 14.55 5.71 5.05
CA ARG A 218 13.99 5.84 6.41
C ARG A 218 12.49 6.15 6.41
N LEU A 219 12.04 7.03 5.52
CA LEU A 219 10.62 7.38 5.41
C LEU A 219 9.79 6.16 4.99
N VAL A 220 10.26 5.41 4.00
CA VAL A 220 9.61 4.18 3.53
C VAL A 220 9.59 3.13 4.63
N GLU A 221 10.71 2.91 5.32
CA GLU A 221 10.81 1.94 6.42
C GLU A 221 9.87 2.27 7.57
N ASP A 222 9.88 3.52 8.06
CA ASP A 222 8.96 4.00 9.11
C ASP A 222 7.50 3.77 8.71
N MET A 223 7.15 4.10 7.45
CA MET A 223 5.79 4.01 6.94
C MET A 223 5.32 2.57 6.75
N GLU A 224 6.15 1.68 6.21
CA GLU A 224 5.82 0.26 6.08
C GLU A 224 5.62 -0.40 7.45
N ILE A 225 6.43 -0.03 8.45
CA ILE A 225 6.28 -0.54 9.82
C ILE A 225 4.94 -0.11 10.41
N ASP A 226 4.53 1.15 10.23
CA ASP A 226 3.23 1.64 10.68
C ASP A 226 2.07 0.93 9.96
N ILE A 227 2.12 0.85 8.63
CA ILE A 227 1.09 0.18 7.82
C ILE A 227 0.96 -1.29 8.22
N ARG A 228 2.07 -2.02 8.33
CA ARG A 228 2.08 -3.43 8.74
C ARG A 228 1.49 -3.61 10.14
N SER A 229 1.84 -2.73 11.07
CA SER A 229 1.30 -2.76 12.44
C SER A 229 -0.21 -2.49 12.46
N ASN A 230 -0.69 -1.58 11.61
CA ASN A 230 -2.12 -1.29 11.45
C ASN A 230 -2.88 -2.48 10.83
N LEU A 231 -2.32 -3.14 9.82
CA LEU A 231 -2.91 -4.33 9.20
C LEU A 231 -3.04 -5.49 10.20
N ASP A 232 -1.99 -5.74 11.00
CA ASP A 232 -2.01 -6.80 12.02
C ASP A 232 -3.00 -6.49 13.16
N ARG A 233 -2.88 -5.30 13.76
CA ARG A 233 -3.60 -4.98 15.00
C ARG A 233 -5.03 -4.51 14.79
N VAL A 234 -5.30 -3.77 13.72
CA VAL A 234 -6.58 -3.08 13.53
C VAL A 234 -7.45 -3.84 12.55
N TYR A 235 -6.95 -4.20 11.37
CA TYR A 235 -7.80 -4.81 10.32
C TYR A 235 -8.35 -6.17 10.73
N ILE A 236 -7.49 -7.11 11.12
CA ILE A 236 -7.92 -8.47 11.51
C ILE A 236 -8.71 -8.43 12.83
N SER A 237 -8.30 -7.61 13.78
CA SER A 237 -9.00 -7.50 15.07
C SER A 237 -10.39 -6.88 14.92
N LYS A 238 -10.54 -5.81 14.12
CA LYS A 238 -11.82 -5.12 13.92
C LYS A 238 -12.80 -5.97 13.12
N THR A 239 -12.35 -6.66 12.07
CA THR A 239 -13.20 -7.60 11.32
C THR A 239 -13.71 -8.71 12.23
N ARG A 240 -12.84 -9.28 13.08
CA ARG A 240 -13.24 -10.27 14.10
C ARG A 240 -14.23 -9.71 15.12
N GLU A 241 -14.03 -8.49 15.61
CA GLU A 241 -14.95 -7.83 16.53
C GLU A 241 -16.36 -7.67 15.92
N VAL A 242 -16.44 -7.20 14.68
CA VAL A 242 -17.70 -7.04 13.94
C VAL A 242 -18.39 -8.39 13.75
N LEU A 243 -17.68 -9.43 13.30
CA LEU A 243 -18.22 -10.77 13.13
C LEU A 243 -18.79 -11.35 14.43
N ASN A 244 -18.07 -11.20 15.54
CA ASN A 244 -18.52 -11.63 16.86
C ASN A 244 -19.74 -10.83 17.36
N GLY A 245 -19.89 -9.59 16.91
CA GLY A 245 -21.06 -8.75 17.18
C GLY A 245 -22.31 -9.21 16.42
N ILE A 246 -22.16 -9.72 15.20
CA ILE A 246 -23.27 -10.18 14.35
C ILE A 246 -23.88 -11.48 14.87
N ARG A 247 -23.05 -12.42 15.32
CA ARG A 247 -23.50 -13.72 15.84
C ARG A 247 -22.97 -13.96 17.24
N LYS A 248 -23.80 -13.64 18.24
CA LYS A 248 -23.54 -14.08 19.62
C LYS A 248 -23.88 -15.55 19.74
N LEU A 249 -22.88 -16.38 20.02
CA LEU A 249 -23.13 -17.75 20.47
C LEU A 249 -23.88 -17.65 21.81
N GLN A 250 -25.19 -17.90 21.81
CA GLN A 250 -25.92 -18.12 23.05
C GLN A 250 -25.24 -19.30 23.75
N HIS A 251 -24.45 -19.03 24.80
CA HIS A 251 -24.35 -20.00 25.87
C HIS A 251 -25.76 -20.13 26.45
N GLY A 252 -26.43 -21.23 26.07
CA GLY A 252 -27.82 -21.49 26.42
C GLY A 252 -28.10 -21.22 27.89
N VAL A 253 -29.12 -20.40 28.15
CA VAL A 253 -29.86 -20.22 29.41
C VAL A 253 -29.06 -19.84 30.68
N ALA A 254 -27.74 -19.97 30.74
CA ALA A 254 -26.93 -19.60 31.91
C ALA A 254 -26.56 -18.10 31.95
N SER A 255 -26.84 -17.33 30.89
CA SER A 255 -26.47 -15.90 30.80
C SER A 255 -27.65 -14.93 30.89
N ALA A 256 -28.89 -15.42 30.99
CA ALA A 256 -30.04 -14.55 31.30
C ALA A 256 -30.05 -14.07 32.77
N GLN A 257 -29.22 -14.67 33.64
CA GLN A 257 -28.87 -14.14 34.98
C GLN A 257 -27.51 -13.41 35.00
N GLY A 258 -26.84 -13.31 33.85
CA GLY A 258 -25.49 -12.78 33.70
C GLY A 258 -25.47 -11.37 33.14
N THR A 259 -26.24 -10.44 33.70
CA THR A 259 -25.74 -9.06 33.81
C THR A 259 -24.36 -9.17 34.42
N ASN A 260 -23.35 -8.98 33.57
CA ASN A 260 -21.92 -9.09 33.85
C ASN A 260 -21.65 -8.72 35.33
N PRO A 261 -21.21 -9.64 36.20
CA PRO A 261 -21.02 -9.38 37.64
C PRO A 261 -20.24 -8.09 37.89
N PHE A 262 -19.30 -7.80 36.99
CA PHE A 262 -18.53 -6.57 36.89
C PHE A 262 -19.37 -5.30 36.71
N VAL A 263 -20.40 -5.32 35.86
CA VAL A 263 -21.34 -4.18 35.65
C VAL A 263 -22.22 -4.00 36.89
N GLY A 264 -22.61 -5.09 37.55
CA GLY A 264 -23.30 -5.04 38.84
C GLY A 264 -22.43 -4.47 39.97
N GLU A 265 -21.16 -4.88 40.04
CA GLU A 265 -20.16 -4.35 40.96
C GLU A 265 -19.84 -2.88 40.70
N LEU A 266 -19.64 -2.48 39.44
CA LEU A 266 -19.44 -1.09 39.04
C LEU A 266 -20.64 -0.23 39.40
N GLY A 267 -21.86 -0.69 39.11
CA GLY A 267 -23.08 0.00 39.51
C GLY A 267 -23.16 0.20 41.02
N ARG A 268 -22.83 -0.84 41.81
CA ARG A 268 -22.76 -0.76 43.28
C ARG A 268 -21.68 0.19 43.78
N ALA A 269 -20.48 0.17 43.20
CA ALA A 269 -19.36 1.03 43.58
C ALA A 269 -19.63 2.51 43.27
N VAL A 270 -20.25 2.80 42.12
CA VAL A 270 -20.66 4.16 41.74
C VAL A 270 -21.75 4.69 42.67
N LEU A 271 -22.75 3.86 43.01
CA LEU A 271 -23.79 4.21 43.98
C LEU A 271 -23.26 4.43 45.40
N GLN A 272 -22.20 3.70 45.81
CA GLN A 272 -21.55 3.92 47.10
C GLN A 272 -20.77 5.23 47.18
N ARG A 273 -20.17 5.69 46.06
CA ARG A 273 -19.48 6.99 46.01
C ARG A 273 -20.42 8.20 45.87
N GLY A 274 -21.64 7.99 45.42
CA GLY A 274 -22.64 9.06 45.22
C GLY A 274 -23.43 9.46 46.47
N LYS A 275 -23.26 8.78 47.61
CA LYS A 275 -23.90 9.18 48.87
C LYS A 275 -23.01 10.20 49.59
N PRO A 276 -23.45 11.46 49.80
CA PRO A 276 -22.70 12.40 50.62
C PRO A 276 -22.64 11.84 52.04
N THR A 277 -21.43 11.81 52.60
CA THR A 277 -21.17 11.40 53.98
C THR A 277 -21.89 12.38 54.90
N THR A 278 -23.08 12.04 55.38
CA THR A 278 -23.72 12.76 56.47
C THR A 278 -22.95 12.44 57.74
N THR A 279 -22.14 13.41 58.18
CA THR A 279 -21.63 13.56 59.54
C THR A 279 -22.77 13.64 60.55
#